data_AF-A0A8T1HBE6-F1
#
_entry.id   AF-A0A8T1HBE6-F1
#
_cell.length_a   1.000
_cell.length_b   1.000
_cell.length_c   1.000
_cell.angle_alpha   90.00
_cell.angle_beta   90.00
_cell.angle_gamma   90.00
#
_symmetry.space_group_name_H-M   'P 1'
#
loop_
_entity.id
_entity.type
_entity.pdbx_description
1 polymer ?
#
loop_
_entity_poly.entity_id
_entity_poly.type
_entity_poly.pdbx_seq_one_letter_code
_entity_poly.pdbx_strand_id
1 'polypeptide(L)'
;MEAELTPWGLFDLSGALNPDTPDTMRDHFRRFRAARQKTIEGADLEALRRSWCTFIRRWNRMSEAGESFVGWLAYREKILADHSLAQLRERVCQNAWNEDRLCFVNVKEGLATKTR
;
A
#
# COMPACT_ATOMS: atom_id res chain seq x y z
N MET A 1 -16.42 -23.67 -7.06
CA MET A 1 -15.34 -24.06 -6.13
C MET A 1 -14.71 -22.76 -5.64
N GLU A 2 -15.22 -22.22 -4.53
CA GLU A 2 -14.56 -21.09 -3.86
C GLU A 2 -13.28 -21.65 -3.27
N ALA A 3 -12.18 -21.55 -4.01
CA ALA A 3 -10.86 -21.73 -3.44
C ALA A 3 -10.83 -20.86 -2.17
N GLU A 4 -10.59 -21.49 -1.01
CA GLU A 4 -10.65 -20.82 0.29
C GLU A 4 -10.11 -19.40 0.15
N LEU A 5 -10.97 -18.41 0.38
CA LEU A 5 -10.63 -17.00 0.13
C LEU A 5 -9.41 -16.58 0.96
N THR A 6 -9.07 -17.38 1.98
CA THR A 6 -7.94 -17.25 2.90
C THR A 6 -7.22 -18.58 3.12
N PRO A 7 -6.38 -19.06 2.18
CA PRO A 7 -5.69 -20.35 2.33
C PRO A 7 -4.52 -20.30 3.32
N TRP A 8 -4.12 -19.10 3.76
CA TRP A 8 -3.02 -18.90 4.71
C TRP A 8 -3.46 -18.06 5.91
N GLY A 9 -2.95 -18.42 7.09
CA GLY A 9 -3.07 -17.62 8.30
C GLY A 9 -2.38 -16.26 8.16
N LEU A 10 -2.73 -15.30 9.02
CA LEU A 10 -2.01 -14.03 9.08
C LEU A 10 -0.55 -14.30 9.49
N PHE A 11 0.40 -13.80 8.69
CA PHE A 11 1.84 -14.02 8.86
C PHE A 11 2.33 -15.44 8.58
N ASP A 12 1.46 -16.33 8.09
CA ASP A 12 1.89 -17.63 7.59
C ASP A 12 2.62 -17.46 6.24
N LEU A 13 3.82 -18.03 6.16
CA LEU A 13 4.70 -17.99 4.99
C LEU A 13 4.74 -19.32 4.24
N SER A 14 4.01 -20.34 4.66
CA SER A 14 3.97 -21.67 4.02
C SER A 14 3.65 -21.61 2.53
N GLY A 15 2.87 -20.61 2.11
CA GLY A 15 2.50 -20.37 0.72
C GLY A 15 3.38 -19.42 -0.06
N ALA A 16 4.40 -18.81 0.54
CA ALA A 16 5.25 -17.84 -0.14
C ALA A 16 6.35 -18.53 -0.95
N LEU A 17 6.54 -18.11 -2.21
CA LEU A 17 7.67 -18.55 -3.03
C LEU A 17 8.93 -17.77 -2.65
N ASN A 18 9.98 -18.48 -2.20
CA ASN A 18 11.26 -17.87 -1.80
C ASN A 18 11.08 -16.62 -0.91
N PRO A 19 10.38 -16.73 0.24
CA PRO A 19 10.12 -15.57 1.09
C PRO A 19 11.43 -15.02 1.66
N ASP A 20 11.43 -13.71 1.92
CA ASP A 20 12.43 -13.09 2.77
C ASP A 20 12.23 -13.54 4.24
N THR A 21 13.03 -13.00 5.17
CA THR A 21 12.87 -13.28 6.60
C THR A 21 11.46 -12.90 7.08
N PRO A 22 10.94 -13.58 8.12
CA PRO A 22 9.61 -13.29 8.65
C PRO A 22 9.37 -11.83 9.05
N ASP A 23 10.40 -11.13 9.54
CA ASP A 23 10.31 -9.71 9.88
C ASP A 23 10.25 -8.83 8.62
N THR A 24 11.09 -9.10 7.62
CA THR A 24 11.04 -8.39 6.32
C THR A 24 9.69 -8.56 5.64
N MET A 25 9.13 -9.78 5.65
CA MET A 25 7.83 -10.06 5.04
C MET A 25 6.70 -9.31 5.75
N ARG A 26 6.79 -9.16 7.09
CA ARG A 26 5.85 -8.34 7.88
C ARG A 26 5.95 -6.86 7.54
N ASP A 27 7.16 -6.33 7.36
CA ASP A 27 7.37 -4.95 6.91
C ASP A 27 6.77 -4.71 5.52
N HIS A 28 7.08 -5.58 4.56
CA HIS A 28 6.53 -5.51 3.20
C HIS A 28 5.01 -5.55 3.19
N PHE A 29 4.41 -6.37 4.05
CA PHE A 29 2.97 -6.40 4.20
C PHE A 29 2.39 -5.09 4.76
N ARG A 30 3.02 -4.52 5.79
CA ARG A 30 2.62 -3.21 6.35
C ARG A 30 2.65 -2.14 5.27
N ARG A 31 3.74 -2.07 4.50
CA ARG A 31 3.94 -1.15 3.38
C ARG A 31 2.94 -1.37 2.25
N PHE A 32 2.69 -2.62 1.87
CA PHE A 32 1.69 -3.00 0.87
C PHE A 32 0.28 -2.54 1.25
N ARG A 33 -0.09 -2.65 2.53
CA ARG A 33 -1.36 -2.14 3.04
C ARG A 33 -1.41 -0.62 3.06
N ALA A 34 -0.34 0.04 3.50
CA ALA A 34 -0.21 1.50 3.47
C ALA A 34 -0.32 2.06 2.04
N ALA A 35 0.25 1.39 1.05
CA ALA A 35 0.13 1.72 -0.38
C ALA A 35 -1.30 1.55 -0.94
N ARG A 36 -2.25 1.06 -0.13
CA ARG A 36 -3.69 1.00 -0.40
C ARG A 36 -4.50 1.89 0.54
N GLN A 37 -3.84 2.78 1.30
CA GLN A 37 -4.44 3.63 2.32
C GLN A 37 -5.21 2.84 3.39
N LYS A 38 -4.74 1.62 3.70
CA LYS A 38 -5.31 0.78 4.76
C LYS A 38 -4.23 0.55 5.82
N THR A 39 -4.40 1.06 7.03
CA THR A 39 -3.49 0.77 8.14
C THR A 39 -3.73 -0.63 8.71
N ILE A 40 -2.81 -1.12 9.54
CA ILE A 40 -3.03 -2.35 10.34
C ILE A 40 -3.86 -2.01 11.58
N GLU A 41 -3.61 -0.84 12.19
CA GLU A 41 -4.34 -0.34 13.36
C GLU A 41 -5.86 -0.24 13.06
N GLY A 42 -6.67 -0.87 13.91
CA GLY A 42 -8.14 -0.87 13.79
C GLY A 42 -8.69 -1.78 12.68
N ALA A 43 -7.85 -2.52 11.96
CA ALA A 43 -8.31 -3.48 10.97
C ALA A 43 -8.83 -4.75 11.63
N ASP A 44 -10.00 -5.22 11.18
CA ASP A 44 -10.53 -6.52 11.55
C ASP A 44 -9.58 -7.67 11.15
N LEU A 45 -9.54 -8.72 11.99
CA LEU A 45 -8.61 -9.85 11.81
C LEU A 45 -8.88 -10.60 10.50
N GLU A 46 -10.15 -10.75 10.10
CA GLU A 46 -10.49 -11.40 8.84
C GLU A 46 -10.06 -10.54 7.65
N ALA A 47 -10.23 -9.22 7.75
CA ALA A 47 -9.72 -8.28 6.76
C ALA A 47 -8.18 -8.32 6.65
N LEU A 48 -7.46 -8.50 7.76
CA LEU A 48 -6.01 -8.69 7.77
C LEU A 48 -5.61 -10.00 7.10
N ARG A 49 -6.28 -11.12 7.40
CA ARG A 49 -6.04 -12.43 6.77
C ARG A 49 -6.28 -12.41 5.27
N ARG A 50 -7.40 -11.85 4.81
CA ARG A 50 -7.70 -11.68 3.36
C ARG A 50 -6.66 -10.79 2.68
N SER A 51 -6.23 -9.73 3.36
CA SER A 51 -5.18 -8.84 2.85
C SER A 51 -3.83 -9.56 2.77
N TRP A 52 -3.49 -10.40 3.76
CA TRP A 52 -2.28 -11.21 3.77
C TRP A 52 -2.27 -12.21 2.61
N CYS A 53 -3.38 -12.91 2.39
CA CYS A 53 -3.49 -13.84 1.27
C CYS A 53 -3.36 -13.12 -0.09
N THR A 54 -3.92 -11.91 -0.20
CA THR A 54 -3.74 -11.08 -1.40
C THR A 54 -2.28 -10.65 -1.59
N PHE A 55 -1.59 -10.36 -0.50
CA PHE A 55 -0.16 -10.04 -0.49
C PHE A 55 0.68 -11.24 -0.98
N ILE A 56 0.49 -12.43 -0.38
CA ILE A 56 1.19 -13.67 -0.77
C ILE A 56 0.91 -14.05 -2.23
N ARG A 57 -0.35 -13.97 -2.69
CA ARG A 57 -0.69 -14.23 -4.10
C ARG A 57 0.06 -13.29 -5.06
N ARG A 58 0.18 -12.00 -4.70
CA ARG A 58 0.91 -11.04 -5.53
C ARG A 58 2.42 -11.28 -5.49
N TRP A 59 2.97 -11.57 -4.32
CA TRP A 59 4.37 -11.95 -4.14
C TRP A 59 4.72 -13.12 -5.07
N ASN A 60 3.96 -14.22 -4.99
CA ASN A 60 4.19 -15.41 -5.80
C ASN A 60 4.10 -15.12 -7.29
N ARG A 61 3.03 -14.45 -7.73
CA ARG A 61 2.84 -14.09 -9.15
C ARG A 61 4.02 -13.30 -9.71
N MET A 62 4.57 -12.38 -8.92
CA MET A 62 5.73 -11.59 -9.34
C MET A 62 7.01 -12.42 -9.37
N SER A 63 7.22 -13.26 -8.35
CA SER A 63 8.34 -14.20 -8.34
C SER A 63 8.31 -15.15 -9.55
N GLU A 64 7.14 -15.66 -9.92
CA GLU A 64 6.95 -16.52 -11.10
C GLU A 64 7.22 -15.78 -12.41
N ALA A 65 6.89 -14.48 -12.47
CA ALA A 65 7.18 -13.61 -13.61
C ALA A 65 8.65 -13.13 -13.66
N GLY A 66 9.50 -13.48 -12.68
CA GLY A 66 10.85 -12.96 -12.55
C GLY A 66 10.90 -11.46 -12.17
N GLU A 67 9.80 -10.92 -11.66
CA GLU A 67 9.68 -9.52 -11.24
C GLU A 67 9.94 -9.35 -9.74
N SER A 68 10.52 -8.22 -9.35
CA SER A 68 10.71 -7.89 -7.93
C SER A 68 9.45 -7.27 -7.32
N PHE A 69 8.81 -7.99 -6.40
CA PHE A 69 7.72 -7.44 -5.59
C PHE A 69 8.15 -6.18 -4.84
N VAL A 70 9.35 -6.20 -4.25
CA VAL A 70 9.91 -5.07 -3.48
C VAL A 70 10.14 -3.86 -4.38
N GLY A 71 10.70 -4.07 -5.58
CA GLY A 71 10.90 -3.01 -6.57
C GLY A 71 9.58 -2.40 -7.04
N TRP A 72 8.57 -3.23 -7.32
CA TRP A 72 7.22 -2.76 -7.64
C TRP A 72 6.57 -1.98 -6.50
N LEU A 73 6.71 -2.45 -5.25
CA LEU A 73 6.16 -1.78 -4.08
C LEU A 73 6.80 -0.41 -3.88
N ALA A 74 8.12 -0.32 -3.97
CA ALA A 74 8.86 0.94 -3.89
C ALA A 74 8.45 1.92 -5.00
N TYR A 75 8.29 1.44 -6.24
CA TYR A 75 7.79 2.27 -7.33
C TYR A 75 6.38 2.78 -7.04
N ARG A 76 5.48 1.92 -6.56
CA ARG A 76 4.10 2.31 -6.21
C ARG A 76 4.07 3.33 -5.08
N GLU A 77 4.88 3.15 -4.04
CA GLU A 77 5.02 4.12 -2.94
C GLU A 77 5.51 5.47 -3.45
N LYS A 78 6.48 5.48 -4.36
CA LYS A 78 6.95 6.70 -5.01
C LYS A 78 5.84 7.38 -5.80
N ILE A 79 5.08 6.65 -6.61
CA ILE A 79 3.93 7.20 -7.35
C ILE A 79 2.89 7.81 -6.38
N LEU A 80 2.62 7.15 -5.25
CA LEU A 80 1.70 7.67 -4.24
C LEU A 80 2.23 8.92 -3.53
N ALA A 81 3.54 9.00 -3.29
CA ALA A 81 4.19 10.20 -2.77
C ALA A 81 4.10 11.34 -3.81
N ASP A 82 4.53 11.08 -5.04
CA ASP A 82 4.56 11.97 -6.21
C ASP A 82 3.17 12.57 -6.53
N HIS A 83 2.11 11.79 -6.31
CA HIS A 83 0.71 12.18 -6.53
C HIS A 83 -0.05 12.43 -5.23
N SER A 84 0.65 12.62 -4.11
CA SER A 84 0.00 13.01 -2.87
C SER A 84 -0.61 14.40 -3.02
N LEU A 85 -1.78 14.63 -2.41
CA LEU A 85 -2.42 15.95 -2.41
C LEU A 85 -1.49 17.03 -1.81
N ALA A 86 -0.63 16.64 -0.88
CA ALA A 86 0.39 17.51 -0.29
C ALA A 86 1.43 17.96 -1.32
N GLN A 87 2.00 17.04 -2.10
CA GLN A 87 2.97 17.39 -3.14
C GLN A 87 2.31 18.11 -4.33
N LEU A 88 1.07 17.77 -4.68
CA LEU A 88 0.31 18.52 -5.68
C LEU A 88 0.11 19.98 -5.20
N ARG A 89 -0.28 20.16 -3.93
CA ARG A 89 -0.40 21.49 -3.32
C ARG A 89 0.93 22.24 -3.37
N GLU A 90 2.03 21.62 -2.97
CA GLU A 90 3.36 22.22 -3.00
C GLU A 90 3.76 22.67 -4.41
N ARG A 91 3.58 21.80 -5.42
CA ARG A 91 3.86 22.13 -6.82
C ARG A 91 3.00 23.29 -7.33
N VAL A 92 1.71 23.31 -7.01
CA VAL A 92 0.80 24.39 -7.43
C VAL A 92 1.17 25.71 -6.75
N CYS A 93 1.53 25.68 -5.47
CA CYS A 93 2.02 26.86 -4.74
C CYS A 93 3.35 27.36 -5.33
N GLN A 94 4.29 26.47 -5.64
CA GLN A 94 5.59 26.85 -6.21
C GLN A 94 5.43 27.49 -7.59
N ASN A 95 4.55 26.95 -8.43
CA ASN A 95 4.28 27.53 -9.75
C ASN A 95 3.66 28.93 -9.64
N ALA A 96 2.67 29.10 -8.75
CA ALA A 96 2.07 30.40 -8.51
C ALA A 96 3.08 31.42 -7.98
N TRP A 97 3.96 31.01 -7.05
CA TRP A 97 5.05 31.84 -6.55
C TRP A 97 5.99 32.28 -7.68
N ASN A 98 6.40 31.35 -8.55
CA ASN A 98 7.29 31.65 -9.68
C ASN A 98 6.66 32.61 -10.71
N GLU A 99 5.33 32.67 -10.77
CA GLU A 99 4.57 33.57 -11.65
C GLU A 99 4.09 34.85 -10.95
N ASP A 100 4.52 35.11 -9.70
CA ASP A 100 4.09 36.24 -8.87
C ASP A 100 2.57 36.31 -8.67
N ARG A 101 1.95 35.14 -8.44
CA ARG A 101 0.50 34.96 -8.24
C ARG A 101 0.17 34.45 -6.85
N LEU A 102 -0.97 34.89 -6.32
CA LEU A 102 -1.55 34.33 -5.10
C LEU A 102 -2.09 32.91 -5.37
N CYS A 103 -1.76 31.97 -4.48
CA CYS A 103 -2.18 30.59 -4.57
C CYS A 103 -3.18 30.24 -3.46
N PHE A 104 -4.35 29.71 -3.83
CA PHE A 104 -5.31 29.14 -2.89
C PHE A 104 -5.62 27.71 -3.31
N VAL A 105 -5.28 26.74 -2.45
CA VAL A 105 -5.53 25.32 -2.72
C VAL A 105 -6.57 24.79 -1.75
N ASN A 106 -7.72 24.39 -2.27
CA ASN A 106 -8.75 23.69 -1.51
C ASN A 106 -8.54 22.18 -1.64
N VAL A 107 -8.30 21.51 -0.51
CA VAL A 107 -8.15 20.06 -0.46
C VAL A 107 -9.39 19.46 0.17
N LYS A 108 -10.02 18.51 -0.52
CA LYS A 108 -11.12 17.71 0.02
C LYS A 108 -10.63 16.29 0.24
N GLU A 109 -10.32 15.97 1.50
CA GLU A 109 -9.97 14.61 1.88
C GLU A 109 -11.25 13.83 2.23
N GLY A 110 -11.36 12.60 1.74
CA GLY A 110 -12.42 11.70 2.17
C GLY A 110 -12.21 11.32 3.64
N LEU A 111 -13.25 11.35 4.46
CA LEU A 111 -13.17 10.94 5.86
C LEU A 111 -12.66 9.50 5.95
N ALA A 112 -11.57 9.28 6.68
CA ALA A 112 -11.26 7.97 7.23
C ALA A 112 -12.41 7.62 8.18
N THR A 113 -13.16 6.56 7.87
CA THR A 113 -14.23 6.03 8.72
C THR A 113 -13.66 5.71 10.10
N LYS A 114 -13.81 6.66 11.04
CA LYS A 114 -13.66 6.39 12.46
C LYS A 114 -14.93 5.70 12.92
N THR A 115 -14.89 4.38 12.98
CA THR A 115 -15.94 3.60 13.65
C THR A 115 -15.94 4.01 15.12
N ARG A 116 -17.11 4.41 15.60
CA ARG A 116 -17.39 4.94 16.94
C ARG A 116 -17.42 3.82 17.98
#